data_AF-A0A2V8KPS4-F1
#
_entry.id   AF-A0A2V8KPS4-F1
#
_cell.length_a   1.000
_cell.length_b   1.000
_cell.length_c   1.000
_cell.angle_alpha   90.00
_cell.angle_beta   90.00
_cell.angle_gamma   90.00
#
_symmetry.space_group_name_H-M   'P 1'
#
loop_
_entity.id
_entity.type
_entity.pdbx_description
1 polymer ?
#
loop_
_entity_poly.entity_id
_entity_poly.type
_entity_poly.pdbx_seq_one_letter_code
_entity_poly.pdbx_strand_id
1 'polypeptide(L)' 'MLFCGSLEDENVNKRLRGQLNNFFAYPTTLFVGRNGKVQAIHSGFKGPGTGEEYQAQIREFHELAEKLVK' A
#
# COMPACT_ATOMS: atom_id res chain seq x y z
N MET A 1 -4.78 4.36 -9.27
CA MET A 1 -4.65 4.65 -7.82
C MET A 1 -5.94 4.22 -7.17
N LEU A 2 -5.94 3.12 -6.41
CA LEU A 2 -7.15 2.59 -5.77
C LEU A 2 -7.26 3.21 -4.37
N PHE A 3 -8.12 4.21 -4.21
CA PHE A 3 -8.49 4.72 -2.89
C PHE A 3 -9.72 3.96 -2.40
N CYS A 4 -9.53 2.99 -1.51
CA CYS A 4 -10.63 2.32 -0.81
C CYS A 4 -10.95 3.10 0.48
N GLY A 5 -11.89 4.04 0.38
CA GLY A 5 -12.26 5.00 1.42
C GLY A 5 -13.17 4.49 2.55
N SER A 6 -13.17 3.19 2.87
CA SER A 6 -13.95 2.66 4.02
C SER A 6 -13.25 1.47 4.66
N LEU A 7 -13.28 1.44 6.00
CA LEU A 7 -12.77 0.37 6.87
C LEU A 7 -13.85 -0.60 7.32
N GLU A 8 -15.09 -0.44 6.83
CA GLU A 8 -16.18 -1.34 7.19
C GLU A 8 -15.82 -2.77 6.82
N ASP A 9 -15.94 -3.67 7.80
CA ASP A 9 -15.59 -5.08 7.68
C ASP A 9 -16.24 -5.74 6.46
N GLU A 10 -17.48 -5.39 6.14
CA GLU A 10 -18.18 -5.94 4.98
C GLU A 10 -17.48 -5.62 3.65
N ASN A 11 -16.98 -4.40 3.50
CA ASN A 11 -16.30 -3.95 2.29
C ASN A 11 -14.89 -4.54 2.16
N VAL A 12 -14.15 -4.60 3.28
CA VAL A 12 -12.78 -5.13 3.33
C VAL A 12 -12.77 -6.66 3.19
N ASN A 13 -13.62 -7.37 3.93
CA ASN A 13 -13.65 -8.83 3.93
C ASN A 13 -14.07 -9.41 2.58
N LYS A 14 -15.10 -8.82 1.95
CA LYS A 14 -15.65 -9.32 0.70
C LYS A 14 -14.74 -9.06 -0.51
N ARG A 15 -13.93 -8.00 -0.47
CA ARG A 15 -13.15 -7.56 -1.64
C ARG A 15 -11.65 -7.83 -1.52
N LEU A 16 -11.07 -7.65 -0.33
CA LEU A 16 -9.62 -7.58 -0.15
C LEU A 16 -9.02 -8.84 0.50
N ARG A 17 -9.67 -9.44 1.50
CA ARG A 17 -9.10 -10.62 2.21
C ARG A 17 -8.89 -11.85 1.32
N GLY A 18 -9.69 -12.04 0.27
CA GLY A 18 -9.49 -13.12 -0.70
C GLY A 18 -8.28 -12.92 -1.62
N GLN A 19 -7.76 -11.68 -1.72
CA GLN A 19 -6.67 -11.31 -2.63
C GLN A 19 -5.38 -10.91 -1.88
N LEU A 20 -5.49 -10.63 -0.57
CA LEU A 20 -4.40 -10.14 0.28
C LEU A 20 -4.32 -10.97 1.56
N ASN A 21 -3.25 -11.76 1.68
CA ASN A 21 -2.89 -12.36 2.97
C ASN A 21 -2.31 -11.28 3.89
N ASN A 22 -2.62 -11.32 5.19
CA ASN A 22 -2.10 -10.42 6.22
C ASN A 22 -2.47 -8.91 6.08
N PHE A 23 -3.68 -8.60 5.61
CA PHE A 23 -4.23 -7.22 5.64
C PHE A 23 -4.87 -6.91 7.01
N PHE A 24 -4.19 -6.12 7.85
CA PHE A 24 -4.64 -5.85 9.23
C PHE A 24 -4.57 -4.38 9.70
N ALA A 25 -4.00 -3.46 8.90
CA ALA A 25 -3.76 -2.09 9.37
C ALA A 25 -3.98 -1.04 8.27
N TYR A 26 -4.64 0.07 8.63
CA TYR A 26 -4.91 1.18 7.73
C TYR A 26 -4.08 2.42 8.08
N PRO A 27 -3.66 3.24 7.10
CA PRO A 27 -3.73 2.98 5.65
C PRO A 27 -2.75 1.89 5.20
N THR A 28 -3.07 1.16 4.12
CA THR A 28 -2.15 0.19 3.48
C THR A 28 -1.86 0.65 2.05
N THR A 29 -0.59 0.59 1.64
CA THR A 29 -0.16 0.83 0.26
C THR A 29 0.17 -0.49 -0.42
N LEU A 30 -0.40 -0.73 -1.61
CA LEU A 30 -0.14 -1.91 -2.43
C LEU A 30 0.62 -1.52 -3.70
N PHE A 31 1.73 -2.19 -3.96
CA PHE A 31 2.51 -2.05 -5.18
C PHE A 31 2.19 -3.24 -6.10
N VAL A 32 1.58 -2.95 -7.25
CA VAL A 32 1.15 -3.97 -8.23
C VAL A 32 1.98 -3.81 -9.50
N GLY A 33 2.64 -4.90 -9.92
CA GLY A 33 3.43 -4.92 -11.15
C GLY A 33 2.55 -5.03 -12.39
N ARG A 34 3.13 -4.82 -13.58
CA ARG A 34 2.41 -4.94 -14.87
C ARG A 34 1.79 -6.31 -15.14
N ASN A 35 2.32 -7.36 -14.51
CA ASN A 35 1.76 -8.71 -14.55
C ASN A 35 0.46 -8.87 -13.72
N GLY A 36 -0.05 -7.79 -13.12
CA GLY A 36 -1.24 -7.81 -12.28
C GLY A 36 -1.03 -8.45 -10.90
N LYS A 37 0.21 -8.79 -10.54
CA LYS A 37 0.54 -9.40 -9.24
C LYS A 37 1.05 -8.35 -8.25
N VAL A 38 0.67 -8.49 -6.99
CA VAL A 38 1.22 -7.70 -5.88
C VAL A 38 2.70 -8.01 -5.71
N GLN A 39 3.53 -6.97 -5.65
CA GLN A 39 4.98 -7.05 -5.52
C GLN A 39 5.45 -6.58 -4.14
N ALA A 40 4.72 -5.63 -3.51
CA ALA A 40 4.98 -5.21 -2.14
C ALA A 40 3.70 -4.71 -1.45
N ILE A 41 3.66 -4.84 -0.12
CA ILE A 41 2.58 -4.37 0.76
C ILE A 41 3.22 -3.58 1.90
N HIS A 42 2.79 -2.33 2.10
CA HIS A 42 3.21 -1.50 3.24
C HIS A 42 2.01 -1.15 4.11
N SER A 43 2.05 -1.54 5.36
CA SER A 43 1.05 -1.22 6.38
C SER A 43 1.46 0.04 7.15
N GLY A 44 0.54 0.99 7.25
CA GLY A 44 0.79 2.30 7.84
C GLY A 44 1.41 3.29 6.84
N PHE A 45 1.40 4.56 7.24
CA PHE A 45 1.97 5.67 6.50
C PHE A 45 2.63 6.63 7.50
N LYS A 46 3.81 7.11 7.16
CA LYS A 46 4.54 8.09 7.96
C LYS A 46 4.07 9.47 7.55
N GLY A 47 3.40 10.19 8.44
CA GLY A 47 2.90 11.54 8.15
C GLY A 47 4.02 12.57 8.05
N PRO A 48 3.79 13.74 7.41
CA PRO A 48 4.81 14.79 7.29
C PRO A 48 5.43 15.24 8.62
N GLY A 49 4.71 15.10 9.74
CA GLY A 49 5.22 15.40 11.09
C GLY A 49 6.33 14.47 11.60
N THR A 50 6.59 13.33 10.94
CA THR A 50 7.71 12.43 11.31
C THR A 50 9.05 12.84 10.69
N GLY A 51 9.10 13.92 9.91
CA GLY A 51 10.34 14.51 9.41
C GLY A 51 11.12 13.61 8.46
N GLU A 52 12.34 13.23 8.84
CA GLU A 52 13.24 12.42 8.00
C GLU A 52 12.64 11.07 7.61
N GLU A 53 11.85 10.46 8.50
CA GLU A 53 11.25 9.17 8.21
C GLU A 53 10.19 9.25 7.10
N TYR A 54 9.44 10.36 7.04
CA TYR A 54 8.50 10.61 5.94
C TYR A 54 9.25 10.72 4.60
N GLN A 55 10.35 11.46 4.59
CA GLN A 55 11.19 11.60 3.39
C GLN A 55 11.82 10.26 2.97
N ALA A 56 12.23 9.43 3.93
CA ALA A 56 12.73 8.10 3.65
C ALA A 56 11.65 7.20 3.02
N GLN A 57 10.42 7.23 3.56
CA GLN A 57 9.29 6.48 2.99
C GLN A 57 8.95 6.95 1.57
N ILE A 58 8.98 8.27 1.31
CA ILE A 58 8.75 8.81 -0.04
C ILE A 58 9.79 8.27 -1.04
N ARG A 59 11.08 8.29 -0.67
CA ARG A 59 12.15 7.76 -1.53
C ARG A 59 11.97 6.27 -1.81
N GLU A 60 11.71 5.48 -0.77
CA GLU A 60 11.45 4.05 -0.90
C GLU A 60 10.29 3.76 -1.87
N PHE A 61 9.19 4.51 -1.73
CA PHE A 61 8.01 4.33 -2.58
C PHE A 61 8.29 4.70 -4.03
N HIS A 62 9.06 5.76 -4.27
CA HIS A 62 9.49 6.13 -5.62
C HIS A 62 10.38 5.05 -6.26
N GLU A 63 11.36 4.53 -5.52
CA GLU A 63 12.23 3.46 -6.02
C GLU A 63 11.45 2.17 -6.33
N LEU A 64 10.48 1.81 -5.48
CA LEU A 64 9.59 0.69 -5.73
C LEU A 64 8.74 0.92 -6.98
N ALA A 65 8.15 2.10 -7.14
CA ALA A 65 7.36 2.44 -8.31
C ALA A 65 8.20 2.39 -9.60
N GLU A 66 9.41 2.95 -9.60
CA GLU A 66 10.32 2.91 -10.75
C GLU A 66 10.69 1.47 -11.14
N LYS A 67 10.95 0.60 -10.17
CA LYS A 67 11.23 -0.83 -10.43
C LYS A 67 10.05 -1.53 -11.12
N LEU A 68 8.82 -1.12 -10.85
CA LEU A 68 7.61 -1.71 -11.45
C LEU A 68 7.26 -1.14 -12.82
N VAL A 69 7.73 0.07 -13.11
CA VAL A 69 7.52 0.78 -14.39
C VAL A 69 8.71 0.60 -15.35
N LYS A 70 9.71 -0.19 -14.98
CA LYS A 70 10.63 -0.81 -15.94
C LYS A 70 10.03 -2.10 -16.52
#